data_AF-A0A4Y7TTC9-F1
#
_entry.id   AF-A0A4Y7TTC9-F1
#
_cell.length_a   1.000
_cell.length_b   1.000
_cell.length_c   1.000
_cell.angle_alpha   90.00
_cell.angle_beta   90.00
_cell.angle_gamma   90.00
#
_symmetry.space_group_name_H-M   'P 1'
#
loop_
_entity.id
_entity.type
_entity.pdbx_description
1 polymer ?
#
loop_
_entity_poly.entity_id
_entity_poly.type
_entity_poly.pdbx_seq_one_letter_code
_entity_poly.pdbx_strand_id
1 'polypeptide(L)'
;MLVALRVTKRATNDEALKSIHQILVQESQNFISSIPPTNTGMRPKTARLQNMLNCRAQSKGLAGGESQSYWSNTTCSPSPSPDIAQDASTRICAHLAGKRIVFVGPLTTYHLHNLWLEALEAHDGHPFNCPGPEFCIFHHICYPGRNGSSYLDGDKQRFPKNQELRDTQSAVLQYVLSSSLVANRNKNDYLYTRPVMDPRTNMRMRNYYWLRKARKANVLILSQAPVPAPPTTYAQYRAGEWKPCLSRLLPNFWTAPTLKEDIVSLALNVTFSVFLPSVRDVIHAIQMDNQIRNTLTIWHGHWPLEPRCTNAGLPQHLPRLEQFWTSKRDRVDPWTFYYNIQIHIQDYILPRILPHFDVLYLPISVPPGEPEVIPALDPYARKDCARNARENLESAFFSSLFEILNTERLS
;
A
#
# COMPACT_ATOMS: atom_id res chain seq x y z
N MET A 1 18.59 0.94 16.27
CA MET A 1 18.28 -0.10 17.26
C MET A 1 18.30 -1.43 16.52
N LEU A 2 19.24 -2.33 16.83
CA LEU A 2 19.32 -3.63 16.16
C LEU A 2 18.44 -4.61 16.94
N VAL A 3 17.37 -5.07 16.32
CA VAL A 3 16.52 -6.10 16.91
C VAL A 3 17.26 -7.44 16.80
N ALA A 4 17.87 -7.86 17.90
CA ALA A 4 18.41 -9.20 18.02
C ALA A 4 17.24 -10.15 18.34
N LEU A 5 16.67 -10.79 17.31
CA LEU A 5 15.79 -11.94 17.48
C LEU A 5 16.61 -13.09 18.11
N ARG A 6 16.56 -13.24 19.44
CA ARG A 6 17.05 -14.45 20.11
C ARG A 6 16.03 -15.57 19.92
N VAL A 7 15.93 -16.11 18.70
CA VAL A 7 15.25 -17.38 18.49
C VAL A 7 16.22 -18.46 18.96
N THR A 8 15.96 -19.02 20.14
CA THR A 8 16.73 -20.17 20.62
C THR A 8 16.46 -21.36 19.68
N LYS A 9 17.47 -22.22 19.45
CA LYS A 9 17.42 -23.39 18.55
C LYS A 9 16.27 -24.39 18.79
N ARG A 10 15.40 -24.15 19.77
CA ARG A 10 14.27 -25.01 20.17
C ARG A 10 12.92 -24.30 20.23
N ALA A 11 12.84 -23.01 19.88
CA ALA A 11 11.56 -22.31 19.92
C ALA A 11 10.58 -22.96 18.92
N THR A 12 9.36 -23.24 19.37
CA THR A 12 8.29 -23.67 18.45
C THR A 12 7.96 -22.54 17.48
N ASN A 13 7.36 -22.86 16.31
CA ASN A 13 6.93 -21.83 15.36
C ASN A 13 6.05 -20.76 16.02
N ASP A 14 5.23 -21.14 17.00
CA ASP A 14 4.34 -20.24 17.74
C ASP A 14 5.11 -19.29 18.66
N GLU A 15 6.17 -19.77 19.33
CA GLU A 15 7.04 -18.92 20.17
C GLU A 15 7.83 -17.91 19.33
N ALA A 16 8.30 -18.33 18.14
CA ALA A 16 8.98 -17.45 17.20
C ALA A 16 8.03 -16.34 16.70
N LEU A 17 6.79 -16.69 16.33
CA LEU A 17 5.77 -15.73 15.91
C LEU A 17 5.42 -14.75 17.04
N LYS A 18 5.21 -15.24 18.27
CA LYS A 18 4.98 -14.38 19.44
C LYS A 18 6.13 -13.39 19.67
N SER A 19 7.37 -13.87 19.55
CA SER A 19 8.56 -13.01 19.68
C SER A 19 8.60 -11.92 18.60
N ILE A 20 8.30 -12.28 17.35
CA ILE A 20 8.20 -11.33 16.24
C ILE A 20 7.10 -10.29 16.52
N HIS A 21 5.91 -10.71 16.96
CA HIS A 21 4.83 -9.78 17.29
C HIS A 21 5.21 -8.81 18.42
N GLN A 22 5.86 -9.29 19.48
CA GLN A 22 6.35 -8.42 20.56
C GLN A 22 7.35 -7.36 20.05
N ILE A 23 8.27 -7.77 19.18
CA ILE A 23 9.20 -6.84 18.50
C ILE A 23 8.44 -5.80 17.68
N LEU A 24 7.45 -6.22 16.90
CA LEU A 24 6.67 -5.31 16.05
C LEU A 24 5.88 -4.30 16.87
N VAL A 25 5.33 -4.71 18.01
CA VAL A 25 4.67 -3.82 18.97
C VAL A 25 5.67 -2.81 19.55
N GLN A 26 6.82 -3.28 20.02
CA GLN A 26 7.85 -2.42 20.59
C GLN A 26 8.37 -1.40 19.56
N GLU A 27 8.64 -1.83 18.34
CA GLU A 27 9.10 -0.93 17.26
C GLU A 27 8.02 0.08 16.87
N SER A 28 6.74 -0.30 16.90
CA SER A 28 5.64 0.65 16.69
C SER A 28 5.61 1.73 17.77
N GLN A 29 5.77 1.35 19.04
CA GLN A 29 5.82 2.30 20.17
C GLN A 29 7.06 3.21 20.10
N ASN A 30 8.22 2.65 19.77
CA ASN A 30 9.46 3.41 19.56
C ASN A 30 9.30 4.43 18.44
N PHE A 31 8.67 4.02 17.33
CA PHE A 31 8.39 4.89 16.20
C PHE A 31 7.51 6.07 16.62
N ILE A 32 6.38 5.79 17.28
CA ILE A 32 5.42 6.82 17.74
C ILE A 32 6.13 7.82 18.66
N SER A 33 6.92 7.31 19.60
CA SER A 33 7.67 8.14 20.55
C SER A 33 8.79 8.97 19.90
N SER A 34 9.27 8.57 18.72
CA SER A 34 10.35 9.27 18.01
C SER A 34 9.88 10.52 17.25
N ILE A 35 8.58 10.67 17.03
CA ILE A 35 8.00 11.84 16.38
C ILE A 35 7.39 12.73 17.48
N PRO A 36 7.77 14.02 17.57
CA PRO A 36 7.18 14.92 18.54
C PRO A 36 5.65 14.91 18.46
N PRO A 37 4.93 14.83 19.59
CA PRO A 37 3.48 14.86 19.57
C PRO A 37 3.03 16.18 18.94
N THR A 38 2.15 16.10 17.95
CA THR A 38 1.40 17.27 17.52
C THR A 38 0.40 17.62 18.62
N ASN A 39 0.22 18.92 18.92
CA ASN A 39 -0.75 19.42 19.91
C ASN A 39 -2.20 18.93 19.69
N THR A 40 -2.48 18.29 18.55
CA THR A 40 -3.81 17.80 18.15
C THR A 40 -4.13 16.38 18.62
N GLY A 41 -3.16 15.61 19.12
CA GLY A 41 -3.37 14.18 19.44
C GLY A 41 -3.97 13.39 18.27
N MET A 42 -4.33 12.13 18.53
CA MET A 42 -5.13 11.35 17.59
C MET A 42 -6.57 11.89 17.60
N ARG A 43 -7.08 12.35 16.45
CA ARG A 43 -8.46 12.84 16.39
C ARG A 43 -9.42 11.68 16.68
N PRO A 44 -10.45 11.87 17.55
CA PRO A 44 -11.42 10.83 17.85
C PRO A 44 -12.10 10.22 16.61
N LYS A 45 -12.30 11.06 15.56
CA LYS A 45 -12.83 10.65 14.26
C LYS A 45 -11.95 9.61 13.57
N THR A 46 -10.64 9.87 13.51
CA THR A 46 -9.64 8.98 12.91
C THR A 46 -9.55 7.67 13.68
N ALA A 47 -9.59 7.73 15.02
CA ALA A 47 -9.63 6.52 15.84
C ALA A 47 -10.84 5.64 15.56
N ARG A 48 -12.03 6.25 15.49
CA ARG A 48 -13.27 5.54 15.17
C ARG A 48 -13.20 4.90 13.78
N LEU A 49 -12.76 5.65 12.77
CA LEU A 49 -12.62 5.16 11.41
C LEU A 49 -11.61 4.02 11.31
N GLN A 50 -10.44 4.14 11.95
CA GLN A 50 -9.45 3.07 11.95
C GLN A 50 -10.00 1.81 12.62
N ASN A 51 -10.69 1.94 13.75
CA ASN A 51 -11.29 0.79 14.44
C ASN A 51 -12.32 0.08 13.56
N MET A 52 -13.14 0.82 12.83
CA MET A 52 -14.09 0.27 11.86
C MET A 52 -13.37 -0.50 10.74
N LEU A 53 -12.32 0.08 10.15
CA LEU A 53 -11.51 -0.57 9.11
C LEU A 53 -10.85 -1.85 9.63
N ASN A 54 -10.32 -1.82 10.85
CA ASN A 54 -9.70 -2.98 11.50
C ASN A 54 -10.73 -4.10 11.74
N CYS A 55 -11.91 -3.78 12.28
CA CYS A 55 -12.98 -4.76 12.48
C CYS A 55 -13.43 -5.42 11.18
N ARG A 56 -13.46 -4.65 10.09
CA ARG A 56 -13.82 -5.17 8.78
C ARG A 56 -12.76 -6.09 8.18
N ALA A 57 -11.49 -5.72 8.32
CA ALA A 57 -10.40 -6.60 7.92
C ALA A 57 -10.45 -7.94 8.69
N GLN A 58 -10.85 -7.92 9.97
CA GLN A 58 -11.03 -9.12 10.77
C GLN A 58 -12.20 -9.99 10.29
N SER A 59 -13.37 -9.40 10.04
CA SER A 59 -14.56 -10.18 9.62
C SER A 59 -14.37 -10.90 8.29
N LYS A 60 -13.49 -10.37 7.43
CA LYS A 60 -13.10 -10.99 6.15
C LYS A 60 -11.92 -11.96 6.26
N GLY A 61 -11.39 -12.22 7.46
CA GLY A 61 -10.22 -13.07 7.66
C GLY A 61 -8.90 -12.47 7.11
N LEU A 62 -8.88 -11.17 6.83
CA LEU A 62 -7.72 -10.46 6.25
C LEU A 62 -6.70 -10.05 7.32
N ALA A 63 -7.14 -9.89 8.56
CA ALA A 63 -6.28 -9.65 9.70
C ALA A 63 -5.97 -11.00 10.38
N GLY A 64 -4.71 -11.44 10.36
CA GLY A 64 -4.27 -12.58 11.16
C GLY A 64 -4.69 -12.38 12.62
N GLY A 65 -5.31 -13.41 13.21
CA GLY A 65 -6.04 -13.33 14.50
C GLY A 65 -5.25 -12.78 15.69
N GLU A 66 -3.92 -12.71 15.62
CA GLU A 66 -3.06 -12.18 16.70
C GLU A 66 -2.75 -10.68 16.63
N SER A 67 -3.07 -9.98 15.54
CA SER A 67 -2.87 -8.52 15.43
C SER A 67 -3.85 -7.69 16.29
N GLN A 68 -4.67 -8.33 17.14
CA GLN A 68 -5.89 -7.75 17.71
C GLN A 68 -5.74 -7.15 19.12
N SER A 69 -4.71 -7.50 19.91
CA SER A 69 -4.76 -7.24 21.36
C SER A 69 -4.55 -5.78 21.82
N TYR A 70 -4.15 -4.85 20.95
CA TYR A 70 -3.76 -3.49 21.41
C TYR A 70 -4.88 -2.44 21.30
N TRP A 71 -5.91 -2.66 20.46
CA TRP A 71 -6.98 -1.67 20.24
C TRP A 71 -8.38 -2.15 20.62
N SER A 72 -8.59 -3.44 20.92
CA SER A 72 -9.92 -3.97 21.18
C SER A 72 -10.03 -4.73 22.51
N ASN A 73 -10.38 -4.01 23.56
CA ASN A 73 -11.39 -4.53 24.51
C ASN A 73 -12.81 -4.42 23.92
N THR A 74 -12.94 -3.89 22.70
CA THR A 74 -14.22 -3.69 22.01
C THR A 74 -14.49 -4.87 21.10
N THR A 75 -15.52 -5.65 21.42
CA THR A 75 -16.06 -6.67 20.52
C THR A 75 -16.42 -6.01 19.19
N CYS A 76 -15.78 -6.46 18.10
CA CYS A 76 -16.14 -6.03 16.75
C CYS A 76 -17.53 -6.58 16.42
N SER A 77 -18.57 -5.75 16.54
CA SER A 77 -19.88 -6.08 16.01
C SER A 77 -19.83 -5.90 14.48
N PRO A 78 -20.01 -6.97 13.69
CA PRO A 78 -20.06 -6.83 12.23
C PRO A 78 -21.24 -5.92 11.90
N SER A 79 -20.95 -4.72 11.39
CA SER A 79 -21.99 -3.91 10.76
C SER A 79 -22.42 -4.65 9.50
N PRO A 80 -23.73 -4.85 9.26
CA PRO A 80 -24.20 -5.46 8.01
C PRO A 80 -23.66 -4.62 6.86
N SER A 81 -22.81 -5.22 6.02
CA SER A 81 -22.34 -4.52 4.83
C SER A 81 -23.58 -4.21 3.99
N PRO A 82 -23.87 -2.94 3.68
CA PRO A 82 -24.92 -2.66 2.73
C PRO A 82 -24.58 -3.41 1.44
N ASP A 83 -25.56 -4.04 0.81
CA ASP A 83 -25.42 -4.58 -0.55
C ASP A 83 -25.05 -3.42 -1.48
N ILE A 84 -23.75 -3.23 -1.67
CA ILE A 84 -23.17 -2.08 -2.37
C ILE A 84 -23.16 -2.33 -3.90
N ALA A 85 -23.43 -3.54 -4.36
CA ALA A 85 -23.02 -3.99 -5.70
C ALA A 85 -23.68 -3.24 -6.87
N GLN A 86 -24.95 -2.84 -6.80
CA GLN A 86 -25.64 -2.27 -7.98
C GLN A 86 -25.60 -0.73 -8.08
N ASP A 87 -25.16 -0.01 -7.04
CA ASP A 87 -25.12 1.47 -7.05
C ASP A 87 -23.87 2.06 -6.38
N ALA A 88 -22.79 1.28 -6.28
CA ALA A 88 -21.55 1.70 -5.62
C ALA A 88 -20.97 2.98 -6.23
N SER A 89 -20.91 3.03 -7.56
CA SER A 89 -20.30 4.11 -8.33
C SER A 89 -21.06 5.43 -8.16
N THR A 90 -22.39 5.43 -8.30
CA THR A 90 -23.25 6.61 -8.06
C THR A 90 -23.09 7.14 -6.64
N ARG A 91 -23.12 6.26 -5.64
CA ARG A 91 -22.98 6.65 -4.24
C ARG A 91 -21.59 7.22 -3.96
N ILE A 92 -20.53 6.57 -4.44
CA ILE A 92 -19.16 7.10 -4.37
C ILE A 92 -19.10 8.48 -5.01
N CYS A 93 -19.65 8.65 -6.21
CA CYS A 93 -19.66 9.92 -6.91
C CYS A 93 -20.38 11.04 -6.16
N ALA A 94 -21.52 10.73 -5.53
CA ALA A 94 -22.21 11.68 -4.66
C ALA A 94 -21.36 12.13 -3.47
N HIS A 95 -20.45 11.30 -2.96
CA HIS A 95 -19.49 11.68 -1.90
C HIS A 95 -18.25 12.40 -2.44
N LEU A 96 -17.85 12.13 -3.67
CA LEU A 96 -16.69 12.76 -4.30
C LEU A 96 -16.99 14.14 -4.90
N ALA A 97 -18.26 14.52 -5.06
CA ALA A 97 -18.67 15.80 -5.61
C ALA A 97 -17.88 16.99 -5.02
N GLY A 98 -17.26 17.78 -5.91
CA GLY A 98 -16.43 18.92 -5.56
C GLY A 98 -15.02 18.59 -5.04
N LYS A 99 -14.63 17.32 -4.95
CA LYS A 99 -13.37 16.88 -4.33
C LYS A 99 -12.26 16.62 -5.36
N ARG A 100 -11.03 16.76 -4.87
CA ARG A 100 -9.79 16.35 -5.54
C ARG A 100 -9.13 15.21 -4.79
N ILE A 101 -8.88 14.12 -5.49
CA ILE A 101 -8.26 12.92 -4.98
C ILE A 101 -6.88 12.80 -5.63
N VAL A 102 -5.85 12.58 -4.82
CA VAL A 102 -4.49 12.39 -5.32
C VAL A 102 -3.93 11.09 -4.78
N PHE A 103 -3.59 10.19 -5.69
CA PHE A 103 -2.80 8.99 -5.44
C PHE A 103 -1.33 9.32 -5.56
N VAL A 104 -0.55 8.91 -4.57
CA VAL A 104 0.91 9.02 -4.59
C VAL A 104 1.50 7.68 -4.16
N GLY A 105 2.32 7.10 -5.01
CA GLY A 105 2.95 5.83 -4.68
C GLY A 105 3.57 5.13 -5.89
N PRO A 106 4.00 3.87 -5.71
CA PRO A 106 4.62 3.05 -6.74
C PRO A 106 3.62 2.61 -7.84
N LEU A 107 4.04 1.71 -8.71
CA LEU A 107 3.20 1.16 -9.79
C LEU A 107 1.97 0.41 -9.27
N THR A 108 2.02 -0.22 -8.10
CA THR A 108 0.84 -0.85 -7.47
C THR A 108 -0.25 0.18 -7.17
N THR A 109 0.11 1.39 -6.74
CA THR A 109 -0.80 2.51 -6.57
C THR A 109 -1.38 3.01 -7.90
N TYR A 110 -0.59 2.95 -8.99
CA TYR A 110 -1.11 3.24 -10.34
C TYR A 110 -2.14 2.19 -10.78
N HIS A 111 -1.92 0.92 -10.49
CA HIS A 111 -2.90 -0.13 -10.77
C HIS A 111 -4.21 0.11 -10.01
N LEU A 112 -4.13 0.47 -8.73
CA LEU A 112 -5.31 0.85 -7.95
C LEU A 112 -6.04 2.08 -8.54
N HIS A 113 -5.29 3.07 -9.03
CA HIS A 113 -5.85 4.22 -9.76
C HIS A 113 -6.64 3.77 -11.01
N ASN A 114 -6.09 2.86 -11.80
CA ASN A 114 -6.80 2.33 -12.98
C ASN A 114 -8.03 1.52 -12.60
N LEU A 115 -7.96 0.67 -11.57
CA LEU A 115 -9.15 -0.05 -11.09
C LEU A 115 -10.27 0.90 -10.66
N TRP A 116 -9.93 2.05 -10.07
CA TRP A 116 -10.93 3.07 -9.74
C TRP A 116 -11.53 3.71 -10.96
N LEU A 117 -10.72 4.05 -11.96
CA LEU A 117 -11.24 4.56 -13.21
C LEU A 117 -12.19 3.55 -13.87
N GLU A 118 -11.77 2.30 -14.01
CA GLU A 118 -12.54 1.21 -14.61
C GLU A 118 -13.88 1.00 -13.87
N ALA A 119 -13.88 1.02 -12.53
CA ALA A 119 -15.10 0.91 -11.73
C ALA A 119 -16.08 2.09 -11.92
N LEU A 120 -15.61 3.24 -12.41
CA LEU A 120 -16.42 4.44 -12.66
C LEU A 120 -16.86 4.58 -14.13
N GLU A 121 -16.29 3.81 -15.07
CA GLU A 121 -16.61 3.91 -16.51
C GLU A 121 -18.10 3.71 -16.79
N ALA A 122 -18.72 2.73 -16.12
CA ALA A 122 -20.14 2.45 -16.26
C ALA A 122 -21.03 3.61 -15.78
N HIS A 123 -20.59 4.37 -14.77
CA HIS A 123 -21.32 5.53 -14.24
C HIS A 123 -21.15 6.76 -15.13
N ASP A 124 -19.93 7.01 -15.62
CA ASP A 124 -19.64 8.19 -16.44
C ASP A 124 -20.03 7.98 -17.92
N GLY A 125 -20.24 6.72 -18.34
CA GLY A 125 -20.68 6.35 -19.69
C GLY A 125 -19.57 6.45 -20.74
N HIS A 126 -18.30 6.53 -20.32
CA HIS A 126 -17.15 6.55 -21.21
C HIS A 126 -15.92 5.90 -20.56
N PRO A 127 -14.98 5.35 -21.35
CA PRO A 127 -13.76 4.79 -20.81
C PRO A 127 -12.79 5.89 -20.34
N PHE A 128 -11.90 5.54 -19.41
CA PHE A 128 -10.82 6.41 -18.97
C PHE A 128 -9.47 5.88 -19.43
N ASN A 129 -8.84 6.58 -20.37
CA ASN A 129 -7.52 6.20 -20.86
C ASN A 129 -6.42 6.93 -20.09
N CYS A 130 -5.65 6.21 -19.26
CA CYS A 130 -4.37 6.72 -18.77
C CYS A 130 -3.24 6.35 -19.77
N PRO A 131 -2.44 7.32 -20.24
CA PRO A 131 -1.30 7.05 -21.14
C PRO A 131 -0.12 6.31 -20.47
N GLY A 132 -0.17 6.11 -19.14
CA GLY A 132 0.86 5.44 -18.37
C GLY A 132 1.16 6.15 -17.04
N PRO A 133 1.87 5.48 -16.11
CA PRO A 133 2.15 5.99 -14.77
C PRO A 133 2.95 7.31 -14.75
N GLU A 134 3.72 7.58 -15.80
CA GLU A 134 4.55 8.79 -15.91
C GLU A 134 3.84 9.96 -16.56
N PHE A 135 2.76 9.68 -17.29
CA PHE A 135 2.08 10.62 -18.18
C PHE A 135 0.64 10.89 -17.74
N CYS A 136 0.09 10.11 -16.80
CA CYS A 136 -1.28 10.29 -16.33
C CYS A 136 -1.38 11.52 -15.41
N ILE A 137 -1.94 12.63 -15.92
CA ILE A 137 -1.95 13.93 -15.22
C ILE A 137 -3.13 14.05 -14.25
N PHE A 138 -4.35 13.83 -14.76
CA PHE A 138 -5.62 13.82 -14.03
C PHE A 138 -6.75 13.23 -14.88
N HIS A 139 -7.83 12.82 -14.22
CA HIS A 139 -9.13 12.50 -14.82
C HIS A 139 -10.22 13.32 -14.15
N HIS A 140 -11.15 13.81 -14.96
CA HIS A 140 -12.41 14.36 -14.48
C HIS A 140 -13.39 13.19 -14.38
N ILE A 141 -13.76 12.81 -13.16
CA ILE A 141 -14.60 11.64 -12.87
C ILE A 141 -15.93 12.08 -12.27
N CYS A 142 -16.89 11.16 -12.19
CA CYS A 142 -18.22 11.39 -11.61
C CYS A 142 -18.95 12.50 -12.34
N TYR A 143 -18.90 12.46 -13.68
CA TYR A 143 -19.50 13.48 -14.52
C TYR A 143 -20.40 12.86 -15.60
N PRO A 144 -21.58 12.36 -15.21
CA PRO A 144 -22.44 11.58 -16.10
C PRO A 144 -22.95 12.42 -17.27
N GLY A 145 -23.04 11.77 -18.44
CA GLY A 145 -23.76 12.32 -19.60
C GLY A 145 -23.03 13.38 -20.40
N ARG A 146 -21.72 13.56 -20.22
CA ARG A 146 -20.95 14.42 -21.13
C ARG A 146 -20.44 13.64 -22.34
N ASN A 147 -20.82 14.10 -23.53
CA ASN A 147 -20.00 13.91 -24.72
C ASN A 147 -18.63 14.52 -24.41
N GLY A 148 -17.55 13.73 -24.38
CA GLY A 148 -16.22 14.09 -23.88
C GLY A 148 -15.51 15.29 -24.56
N SER A 149 -16.21 16.08 -25.38
CA SER A 149 -15.70 17.20 -26.17
C SER A 149 -15.61 18.54 -25.45
N SER A 150 -16.36 18.79 -24.37
CA SER A 150 -16.53 20.15 -23.83
C SER A 150 -15.43 20.65 -22.87
N TYR A 151 -14.38 19.87 -22.61
CA TYR A 151 -13.14 20.35 -21.97
C TYR A 151 -11.90 20.27 -22.86
N LEU A 152 -12.08 19.86 -24.11
CA LEU A 152 -11.05 19.93 -25.15
C LEU A 152 -11.26 21.25 -25.90
N ASP A 153 -10.85 22.34 -25.25
CA ASP A 153 -10.60 23.61 -25.95
C ASP A 153 -9.26 23.45 -26.71
N GLY A 154 -9.31 22.64 -27.78
CA GLY A 154 -8.13 22.07 -28.47
C GLY A 154 -7.53 20.83 -27.77
N ASP A 155 -6.29 20.46 -28.15
CA ASP A 155 -5.55 19.28 -27.65
C ASP A 155 -5.19 19.32 -26.14
N LYS A 156 -5.55 20.38 -25.42
CA LYS A 156 -5.13 20.61 -24.02
C LYS A 156 -6.31 20.54 -23.07
N GLN A 157 -6.41 19.44 -22.35
CA GLN A 157 -7.35 19.29 -21.25
C GLN A 157 -7.07 20.33 -20.14
N ARG A 158 -8.01 21.24 -19.91
CA ARG A 158 -7.90 22.23 -18.84
C ARG A 158 -8.17 21.59 -17.47
N PHE A 159 -7.37 21.93 -16.46
CA PHE A 159 -7.59 21.46 -15.10
C PHE A 159 -8.81 22.17 -14.45
N PRO A 160 -9.86 21.44 -14.02
CA PRO A 160 -11.08 22.04 -13.47
C PRO A 160 -10.88 22.87 -12.20
N LYS A 161 -11.60 23.99 -12.10
CA LYS A 161 -11.61 24.82 -10.87
C LYS A 161 -12.49 24.17 -9.79
N ASN A 162 -12.29 24.54 -8.52
CA ASN A 162 -13.09 23.98 -7.41
C ASN A 162 -14.57 24.32 -7.54
N GLN A 163 -14.91 25.50 -8.04
CA GLN A 163 -16.31 25.91 -8.22
C GLN A 163 -16.98 25.03 -9.29
N GLU A 164 -16.31 24.86 -10.42
CA GLU A 164 -16.77 24.00 -11.52
C GLU A 164 -17.03 22.55 -11.06
N LEU A 165 -16.13 21.97 -10.25
CA LEU A 165 -16.35 20.63 -9.69
C LEU A 165 -17.59 20.55 -8.79
N ARG A 166 -17.92 21.62 -8.06
CA ARG A 166 -19.14 21.69 -7.25
C ARG A 166 -20.38 21.89 -8.11
N ASP A 167 -20.31 22.77 -9.10
CA ASP A 167 -21.43 23.09 -9.98
C ASP A 167 -21.84 21.86 -10.81
N THR A 168 -20.86 21.05 -11.24
CA THR A 168 -21.12 19.82 -11.99
C THR A 168 -21.20 18.56 -11.13
N GLN A 169 -21.15 18.68 -9.79
CA GLN A 169 -21.18 17.56 -8.84
C GLN A 169 -20.16 16.45 -9.16
N SER A 170 -18.98 16.84 -9.63
CA SER A 170 -17.95 15.95 -10.15
C SER A 170 -16.67 16.01 -9.33
N ALA A 171 -15.69 15.19 -9.67
CA ALA A 171 -14.42 15.14 -8.95
C ALA A 171 -13.21 15.06 -9.90
N VAL A 172 -12.02 15.26 -9.33
CA VAL A 172 -10.75 15.05 -10.05
C VAL A 172 -9.96 13.96 -9.38
N LEU A 173 -9.54 12.97 -10.17
CA LEU A 173 -8.63 11.92 -9.77
C LEU A 173 -7.25 12.18 -10.36
N GLN A 174 -6.19 12.14 -9.55
CA GLN A 174 -4.82 12.31 -10.03
C GLN A 174 -3.92 11.19 -9.51
N TYR A 175 -2.90 10.85 -10.30
CA TYR A 175 -1.81 9.99 -9.88
C TYR A 175 -0.48 10.76 -9.88
N VAL A 176 0.43 10.37 -8.99
CA VAL A 176 1.82 10.80 -8.94
C VAL A 176 2.71 9.61 -8.62
N LEU A 177 3.56 9.22 -9.57
CA LEU A 177 4.53 8.16 -9.35
C LEU A 177 5.57 8.57 -8.29
N SER A 178 5.69 7.76 -7.25
CA SER A 178 6.74 7.89 -6.25
C SER A 178 7.09 6.53 -5.67
N SER A 179 8.24 5.99 -6.06
CA SER A 179 8.72 4.69 -5.58
C SER A 179 8.96 4.65 -4.07
N SER A 180 9.42 5.74 -3.48
CA SER A 180 9.83 5.80 -2.07
C SER A 180 9.19 6.94 -1.28
N LEU A 181 8.13 7.55 -1.81
CA LEU A 181 7.42 8.69 -1.22
C LEU A 181 8.32 9.86 -0.75
N VAL A 182 9.46 10.11 -1.42
CA VAL A 182 10.38 11.21 -1.03
C VAL A 182 9.59 12.50 -0.82
N ALA A 183 9.76 13.15 0.33
CA ALA A 183 8.98 14.31 0.75
C ALA A 183 9.84 15.58 0.93
N ASN A 184 10.88 15.76 0.10
CA ASN A 184 11.67 16.98 0.08
C ASN A 184 10.81 18.17 -0.41
N ARG A 185 10.90 19.30 0.28
CA ARG A 185 10.19 20.55 -0.06
C ARG A 185 10.72 21.20 -1.34
N ASN A 186 11.97 20.96 -1.71
CA ASN A 186 12.54 21.50 -2.93
C ASN A 186 12.08 20.69 -4.16
N LYS A 187 11.17 21.28 -4.95
CA LYS A 187 10.68 20.66 -6.20
C LYS A 187 11.78 20.36 -7.23
N ASN A 188 12.92 21.05 -7.13
CA ASN A 188 14.06 20.91 -8.04
C ASN A 188 15.11 19.92 -7.51
N ASP A 189 14.85 19.26 -6.38
CA ASP A 189 15.73 18.21 -5.85
C ASP A 189 15.99 17.13 -6.92
N TYR A 190 17.22 16.64 -6.98
CA TYR A 190 17.63 15.65 -7.96
C TYR A 190 16.84 14.34 -7.86
N LEU A 191 16.27 14.04 -6.68
CA LEU A 191 15.39 12.89 -6.45
C LEU A 191 14.05 13.01 -7.21
N TYR A 192 13.65 14.22 -7.63
CA TYR A 192 12.42 14.47 -8.39
C TYR A 192 12.64 14.73 -9.89
N THR A 193 13.83 15.18 -10.27
CA THR A 193 14.10 15.65 -11.64
C THR A 193 14.72 14.57 -12.53
N ARG A 194 15.24 13.48 -11.94
CA ARG A 194 15.81 12.37 -12.69
C ARG A 194 15.59 11.03 -11.97
N PRO A 195 15.58 9.92 -12.71
CA PRO A 195 15.68 8.59 -12.12
C PRO A 195 17.00 8.46 -11.33
N VAL A 196 16.94 7.84 -10.16
CA VAL A 196 18.10 7.64 -9.28
C VAL A 196 18.23 6.17 -8.91
N MET A 197 19.46 5.70 -8.71
CA MET A 197 19.69 4.37 -8.14
C MET A 197 19.65 4.50 -6.62
N ASP A 198 18.83 3.71 -5.93
CA ASP A 198 18.90 3.60 -4.48
C ASP A 198 20.27 3.02 -4.11
N PRO A 199 21.12 3.73 -3.34
CA PRO A 199 22.45 3.23 -3.01
C PRO A 199 22.43 1.92 -2.21
N ARG A 200 21.30 1.60 -1.56
CA ARG A 200 21.14 0.39 -0.76
C ARG A 200 20.76 -0.80 -1.63
N THR A 201 19.65 -0.68 -2.35
CA THR A 201 19.10 -1.78 -3.15
C THR A 201 19.68 -1.87 -4.56
N ASN A 202 20.40 -0.84 -5.01
CA ASN A 202 20.81 -0.68 -6.40
C ASN A 202 19.62 -0.84 -7.38
N MET A 203 18.42 -0.44 -6.93
CA MET A 203 17.23 -0.43 -7.75
C MET A 203 16.99 1.00 -8.25
N ARG A 204 16.61 1.11 -9.52
CA ARG A 204 16.21 2.38 -10.11
C ARG A 204 14.90 2.82 -9.47
N MET A 205 14.94 3.98 -8.82
CA MET A 205 13.77 4.66 -8.27
C MET A 205 13.38 5.84 -9.15
N ARG A 206 12.08 6.14 -9.14
CA ARG A 206 11.54 7.34 -9.75
C ARG A 206 10.55 8.00 -8.80
N ASN A 207 10.76 9.28 -8.53
CA ASN A 207 9.85 10.06 -7.70
C ASN A 207 9.50 11.34 -8.43
N TYR A 208 8.24 11.75 -8.34
CA TYR A 208 7.77 13.06 -8.78
C TYR A 208 7.39 13.91 -7.58
N TYR A 209 7.51 15.23 -7.73
CA TYR A 209 7.20 16.17 -6.67
C TYR A 209 5.69 16.20 -6.35
N TRP A 210 5.29 15.40 -5.36
CA TRP A 210 3.88 15.15 -5.02
C TRP A 210 3.29 16.15 -4.04
N LEU A 211 4.10 16.80 -3.19
CA LEU A 211 3.64 17.77 -2.18
C LEU A 211 2.79 18.91 -2.78
N ARG A 212 3.11 19.36 -4.01
CA ARG A 212 2.30 20.38 -4.71
C ARG A 212 0.87 19.92 -4.99
N LYS A 213 0.68 18.65 -5.36
CA LYS A 213 -0.65 18.10 -5.64
C LYS A 213 -1.38 17.82 -4.32
N ALA A 214 -0.68 17.28 -3.33
CA ALA A 214 -1.21 17.01 -1.99
C ALA A 214 -1.83 18.27 -1.33
N ARG A 215 -1.14 19.42 -1.39
CA ARG A 215 -1.66 20.70 -0.87
C ARG A 215 -3.01 21.15 -1.45
N LYS A 216 -3.37 20.64 -2.62
CA LYS A 216 -4.62 20.96 -3.33
C LYS A 216 -5.66 19.85 -3.24
N ALA A 217 -5.32 18.73 -2.59
CA ALA A 217 -6.16 17.56 -2.49
C ALA A 217 -7.14 17.70 -1.32
N ASN A 218 -8.35 17.18 -1.51
CA ASN A 218 -9.30 16.93 -0.43
C ASN A 218 -9.09 15.55 0.18
N VAL A 219 -8.64 14.59 -0.64
CA VAL A 219 -8.28 13.24 -0.24
C VAL A 219 -6.89 12.91 -0.80
N LEU A 220 -5.96 12.57 0.08
CA LEU A 220 -4.60 12.17 -0.27
C LEU A 220 -4.45 10.68 0.04
N ILE A 221 -4.17 9.88 -0.99
CA ILE A 221 -3.99 8.44 -0.88
C ILE A 221 -2.51 8.14 -1.13
N LEU A 222 -1.84 7.62 -0.11
CA LEU A 222 -0.39 7.35 -0.10
C LEU A 222 -0.13 5.85 -0.03
N SER A 223 1.00 5.45 -0.62
CA SER A 223 1.55 4.12 -0.39
C SER A 223 3.03 4.07 -0.76
N GLN A 224 3.81 3.32 0.01
CA GLN A 224 5.23 3.08 -0.24
C GLN A 224 5.52 1.58 -0.34
N ALA A 225 6.08 1.14 -1.47
CA ALA A 225 6.37 -0.28 -1.70
C ALA A 225 7.30 -0.86 -0.62
N PRO A 226 7.19 -2.18 -0.36
CA PRO A 226 8.26 -2.94 0.25
C PRO A 226 9.59 -2.66 -0.44
N VAL A 227 10.66 -2.65 0.34
CA VAL A 227 11.99 -2.39 -0.18
C VAL A 227 12.41 -3.60 -1.00
N PRO A 228 12.72 -3.45 -2.30
CA PRO A 228 13.09 -4.58 -3.14
C PRO A 228 14.44 -5.17 -2.72
N ALA A 229 14.62 -6.47 -2.91
CA ALA A 229 15.93 -7.09 -2.78
C ALA A 229 16.88 -6.58 -3.89
N PRO A 230 18.19 -6.44 -3.63
CA PRO A 230 19.10 -6.01 -4.67
C PRO A 230 19.12 -6.97 -5.88
N PRO A 231 19.17 -6.48 -7.12
CA PRO A 231 19.20 -7.34 -8.31
C PRO A 231 20.31 -8.39 -8.30
N THR A 232 21.46 -8.05 -7.69
CA THR A 232 22.62 -8.95 -7.58
C THR A 232 22.31 -10.20 -6.77
N THR A 233 21.38 -10.15 -5.82
CA THR A 233 21.04 -11.32 -5.00
C THR A 233 20.25 -12.38 -5.77
N TYR A 234 19.59 -12.00 -6.87
CA TYR A 234 18.95 -12.95 -7.79
C TYR A 234 19.98 -13.74 -8.61
N ALA A 235 21.06 -13.08 -9.06
CA ALA A 235 22.11 -13.71 -9.86
C ALA A 235 23.06 -14.57 -9.01
N GLN A 236 23.45 -14.06 -7.83
CA GLN A 236 24.42 -14.72 -6.94
C GLN A 236 23.83 -15.86 -6.12
N TYR A 237 22.52 -16.10 -6.21
CA TYR A 237 21.89 -17.24 -5.56
C TYR A 237 22.57 -18.56 -5.93
N ARG A 238 23.00 -18.72 -7.21
CA ARG A 238 23.71 -19.91 -7.71
C ARG A 238 25.03 -20.20 -6.99
N ALA A 239 25.73 -19.18 -6.50
CA ALA A 239 27.04 -19.33 -5.89
C ALA A 239 26.94 -19.51 -4.36
N GLY A 240 25.74 -19.41 -3.76
CA GLY A 240 25.60 -19.28 -2.29
C GLY A 240 26.13 -17.95 -1.74
N GLU A 241 26.54 -17.03 -2.61
CA GLU A 241 27.23 -15.77 -2.29
C GLU A 241 26.26 -14.58 -2.09
N TRP A 242 24.96 -14.83 -2.00
CA TRP A 242 23.97 -13.79 -1.76
C TRP A 242 24.12 -13.15 -0.35
N LYS A 243 24.67 -13.88 0.62
CA LYS A 243 24.90 -13.40 2.00
C LYS A 243 25.85 -12.19 2.07
N PRO A 244 27.04 -12.20 1.42
CA PRO A 244 27.91 -11.02 1.31
C PRO A 244 27.26 -9.76 0.71
N CYS A 245 26.36 -9.90 -0.26
CA CYS A 245 25.65 -8.73 -0.79
C CYS A 245 24.64 -8.16 0.21
N LEU A 246 24.02 -9.01 1.02
CA LEU A 246 23.11 -8.57 2.06
C LEU A 246 23.82 -8.00 3.29
N SER A 247 25.01 -8.47 3.63
CA SER A 247 25.78 -7.88 4.73
C SER A 247 26.16 -6.42 4.45
N ARG A 248 26.22 -6.01 3.18
CA ARG A 248 26.37 -4.58 2.79
C ARG A 248 25.12 -3.75 3.11
N LEU A 249 23.93 -4.33 2.97
CA LEU A 249 22.69 -3.69 3.41
C LEU A 249 22.64 -3.62 4.94
N LEU A 250 23.17 -4.63 5.62
CA LEU A 250 22.98 -4.86 7.05
C LEU A 250 24.29 -5.31 7.72
N PRO A 251 25.14 -4.37 8.17
CA PRO A 251 26.47 -4.69 8.71
C PRO A 251 26.47 -5.51 10.02
N ASN A 252 25.29 -5.79 10.61
CA ASN A 252 25.13 -6.53 11.87
C ASN A 252 24.09 -7.65 11.75
N PHE A 253 24.09 -8.35 10.62
CA PHE A 253 23.13 -9.42 10.34
C PHE A 253 23.44 -10.68 11.15
N TRP A 254 22.42 -11.25 11.82
CA TRP A 254 22.51 -12.54 12.50
C TRP A 254 22.36 -13.67 11.49
N THR A 255 23.18 -14.71 11.59
CA THR A 255 23.01 -15.94 10.80
C THR A 255 21.93 -16.82 11.44
N ALA A 256 20.81 -17.00 10.74
CA ALA A 256 19.77 -17.92 11.15
C ALA A 256 20.08 -19.36 10.70
N PRO A 257 19.55 -20.39 11.39
CA PRO A 257 19.78 -21.80 11.05
C PRO A 257 19.12 -22.21 9.73
N THR A 258 18.07 -21.51 9.28
CA THR A 258 17.37 -21.82 8.02
C THR A 258 17.31 -20.61 7.08
N LEU A 259 17.27 -20.88 5.77
CA LEU A 259 17.10 -19.84 4.73
C LEU A 259 15.82 -19.01 4.97
N LYS A 260 14.75 -19.68 5.43
CA LYS A 260 13.47 -19.04 5.72
C LYS A 260 13.62 -17.99 6.82
N GLU A 261 14.25 -18.36 7.92
CA GLU A 261 14.51 -17.44 9.04
C GLU A 261 15.49 -16.32 8.66
N ASP A 262 16.52 -16.61 7.85
CA ASP A 262 17.43 -15.60 7.31
C ASP A 262 16.62 -14.53 6.53
N ILE A 263 15.68 -14.94 5.67
CA ILE A 263 14.88 -14.01 4.88
C ILE A 263 13.90 -13.21 5.74
N VAL A 264 13.29 -13.83 6.77
CA VAL A 264 12.42 -13.13 7.72
C VAL A 264 13.21 -12.06 8.50
N SER A 265 14.38 -12.43 9.00
CA SER A 265 15.30 -11.52 9.69
C SER A 265 15.69 -10.33 8.78
N LEU A 266 16.00 -10.62 7.51
CA LEU A 266 16.30 -9.60 6.50
C LEU A 266 15.12 -8.65 6.27
N ALA A 267 13.91 -9.20 6.11
CA ALA A 267 12.70 -8.41 5.92
C ALA A 267 12.41 -7.49 7.11
N LEU A 268 12.53 -7.99 8.34
CA LEU A 268 12.40 -7.18 9.56
C LEU A 268 13.43 -6.06 9.60
N ASN A 269 14.70 -6.39 9.39
CA ASN A 269 15.77 -5.40 9.51
C ASN A 269 15.64 -4.30 8.44
N VAL A 270 15.38 -4.66 7.18
CA VAL A 270 15.15 -3.66 6.13
C VAL A 270 13.90 -2.82 6.42
N THR A 271 12.84 -3.43 6.96
CA THR A 271 11.65 -2.67 7.35
C THR A 271 11.97 -1.62 8.42
N PHE A 272 12.73 -1.99 9.46
CA PHE A 272 13.04 -1.07 10.55
C PHE A 272 14.13 -0.05 10.21
N SER A 273 15.12 -0.42 9.40
CA SER A 273 16.28 0.44 9.09
C SER A 273 16.08 1.31 7.84
N VAL A 274 15.17 0.94 6.95
CA VAL A 274 14.95 1.64 5.66
C VAL A 274 13.52 2.13 5.53
N PHE A 275 12.55 1.23 5.64
CA PHE A 275 11.15 1.56 5.37
C PHE A 275 10.57 2.51 6.42
N LEU A 276 10.65 2.16 7.71
CA LEU A 276 10.10 3.00 8.78
C LEU A 276 10.72 4.41 8.82
N PRO A 277 12.05 4.60 8.76
CA PRO A 277 12.62 5.93 8.66
C PRO A 277 12.05 6.76 7.50
N SER A 278 11.83 6.14 6.34
CA SER A 278 11.18 6.79 5.20
C SER A 278 9.73 7.18 5.50
N VAL A 279 8.95 6.32 6.14
CA VAL A 279 7.57 6.62 6.58
C VAL A 279 7.56 7.79 7.57
N ARG A 280 8.51 7.84 8.50
CA ARG A 280 8.67 8.95 9.45
C ARG A 280 8.90 10.27 8.72
N ASP A 281 9.77 10.29 7.72
CA ASP A 281 10.06 11.50 6.94
C ASP A 281 8.81 12.01 6.19
N VAL A 282 7.98 11.09 5.66
CA VAL A 282 6.69 11.42 5.03
C VAL A 282 5.70 11.99 6.04
N ILE A 283 5.53 11.34 7.20
CA ILE A 283 4.65 11.82 8.28
C ILE A 283 5.07 13.21 8.74
N HIS A 284 6.37 13.41 8.98
CA HIS A 284 6.90 14.70 9.36
C HIS A 284 6.62 15.78 8.29
N ALA A 285 6.77 15.45 7.01
CA ALA A 285 6.43 16.37 5.92
C ALA A 285 4.94 16.74 5.89
N ILE A 286 4.05 15.78 6.16
CA ILE A 286 2.59 16.01 6.27
C ILE A 286 2.29 16.93 7.45
N GLN A 287 2.82 16.62 8.64
CA GLN A 287 2.56 17.38 9.86
C GLN A 287 3.05 18.83 9.79
N MET A 288 4.17 19.04 9.10
CA MET A 288 4.80 20.35 8.94
C MET A 288 4.18 21.19 7.81
N ASP A 289 3.24 20.63 7.03
CA ASP A 289 2.54 21.33 5.95
C ASP A 289 1.07 21.53 6.31
N ASN A 290 0.71 22.74 6.73
CA ASN A 290 -0.65 23.06 7.22
C ASN A 290 -1.75 22.73 6.20
N GLN A 291 -1.47 22.79 4.90
CA GLN A 291 -2.47 22.48 3.88
C GLN A 291 -2.71 20.97 3.81
N ILE A 292 -1.63 20.18 3.84
CA ILE A 292 -1.71 18.70 3.78
C ILE A 292 -2.26 18.13 5.09
N ARG A 293 -1.90 18.69 6.24
CA ARG A 293 -2.42 18.26 7.55
C ARG A 293 -3.96 18.34 7.66
N ASN A 294 -4.58 19.23 6.89
CA ASN A 294 -6.03 19.39 6.86
C ASN A 294 -6.71 18.54 5.78
N THR A 295 -5.94 17.77 5.00
CA THR A 295 -6.43 16.84 3.98
C THR A 295 -6.71 15.47 4.62
N LEU A 296 -7.81 14.82 4.24
CA LEU A 296 -8.04 13.41 4.60
C LEU A 296 -6.91 12.56 3.99
N THR A 297 -6.03 12.03 4.84
CA THR A 297 -4.88 11.25 4.38
C THR A 297 -5.11 9.77 4.68
N ILE A 298 -5.05 8.95 3.64
CA ILE A 298 -5.20 7.50 3.70
C ILE A 298 -3.90 6.90 3.21
N TRP A 299 -3.31 6.02 4.01
CA TRP A 299 -2.22 5.17 3.61
C TRP A 299 -2.77 3.78 3.29
N HIS A 300 -2.60 3.33 2.06
CA HIS A 300 -3.06 2.01 1.69
C HIS A 300 -1.95 0.96 1.74
N GLY A 301 -2.30 -0.27 2.12
CA GLY A 301 -1.39 -1.41 2.15
C GLY A 301 -0.94 -1.86 0.76
N HIS A 302 -0.02 -2.83 0.73
CA HIS A 302 0.54 -3.37 -0.50
C HIS A 302 -0.06 -4.71 -0.90
N TRP A 303 0.10 -5.02 -2.18
CA TRP A 303 -0.45 -6.22 -2.77
C TRP A 303 0.59 -7.33 -2.64
N PRO A 304 0.25 -8.47 -1.99
CA PRO A 304 1.13 -9.62 -1.98
C PRO A 304 1.35 -10.12 -3.41
N LEU A 305 2.57 -10.61 -3.66
CA LEU A 305 2.88 -11.28 -4.90
C LEU A 305 2.36 -12.71 -4.84
N GLU A 306 1.52 -13.06 -5.81
CA GLU A 306 0.94 -14.40 -5.94
C GLU A 306 2.03 -15.42 -6.34
N PRO A 307 2.19 -16.53 -5.58
CA PRO A 307 3.18 -17.57 -5.86
C PRO A 307 3.14 -18.10 -7.29
N ARG A 308 1.94 -18.33 -7.83
CA ARG A 308 1.79 -18.87 -9.20
C ARG A 308 2.41 -17.95 -10.25
N CYS A 309 2.29 -16.65 -10.04
CA CYS A 309 2.71 -15.60 -10.96
C CYS A 309 4.20 -15.36 -10.92
N THR A 310 4.78 -15.47 -9.72
CA THR A 310 6.21 -15.29 -9.50
C THR A 310 7.01 -16.53 -9.86
N ASN A 311 6.45 -17.73 -9.66
CA ASN A 311 7.12 -18.98 -10.00
C ASN A 311 7.31 -19.18 -11.52
N ALA A 312 6.48 -18.54 -12.35
CA ALA A 312 6.49 -18.68 -13.81
C ALA A 312 7.75 -18.07 -14.46
N GLY A 313 8.62 -18.94 -14.98
CA GLY A 313 9.87 -18.55 -15.64
C GLY A 313 11.06 -18.39 -14.69
N LEU A 314 10.91 -18.75 -13.41
CA LEU A 314 12.05 -18.83 -12.50
C LEU A 314 12.86 -20.11 -12.74
N PRO A 315 14.20 -20.05 -12.61
CA PRO A 315 15.03 -21.23 -12.75
C PRO A 315 14.67 -22.33 -11.75
N GLN A 316 14.67 -23.59 -12.20
CA GLN A 316 14.30 -24.75 -11.38
C GLN A 316 15.19 -24.95 -10.13
N HIS A 317 16.42 -24.40 -10.13
CA HIS A 317 17.37 -24.54 -9.03
C HIS A 317 17.11 -23.57 -7.86
N LEU A 318 16.22 -22.58 -8.02
CA LEU A 318 15.85 -21.72 -6.88
C LEU A 318 14.97 -22.53 -5.92
N PRO A 319 15.34 -22.66 -4.63
CA PRO A 319 14.53 -23.39 -3.69
C PRO A 319 13.20 -22.67 -3.51
N ARG A 320 12.18 -23.48 -3.29
CA ARG A 320 10.83 -23.01 -3.07
C ARG A 320 10.52 -23.12 -1.59
N LEU A 321 10.18 -22.01 -0.97
CA LEU A 321 9.86 -21.90 0.45
C LEU A 321 8.36 -22.05 0.63
N GLU A 322 7.95 -22.78 1.66
CA GLU A 322 6.56 -22.82 2.09
C GLU A 322 6.14 -21.43 2.58
N GLN A 323 5.07 -20.88 2.00
CA GLN A 323 4.56 -19.60 2.46
C GLN A 323 3.75 -19.74 3.74
N PHE A 324 3.63 -18.65 4.49
CA PHE A 324 2.92 -18.65 5.78
C PHE A 324 1.40 -18.41 5.66
N TRP A 325 0.90 -17.93 4.50
CA TRP A 325 -0.43 -17.30 4.41
C TRP A 325 -1.41 -17.93 3.41
N THR A 326 -0.97 -18.78 2.48
CA THR A 326 -1.86 -19.48 1.53
C THR A 326 -1.81 -20.97 1.81
N SER A 327 -2.51 -21.77 1.01
CA SER A 327 -2.51 -23.22 1.12
C SER A 327 -1.08 -23.74 1.35
N LYS A 328 -0.90 -24.71 2.29
CA LYS A 328 0.41 -25.32 2.60
C LYS A 328 1.14 -25.91 1.38
N ARG A 329 0.47 -25.96 0.23
CA ARG A 329 0.97 -26.50 -1.04
C ARG A 329 1.66 -25.44 -1.89
N ASP A 330 1.38 -24.15 -1.67
CA ASP A 330 1.99 -23.08 -2.45
C ASP A 330 3.39 -22.76 -1.92
N ARG A 331 4.37 -22.90 -2.80
CA ARG A 331 5.75 -22.56 -2.51
C ARG A 331 6.17 -21.35 -3.35
N VAL A 332 7.01 -20.50 -2.78
CA VAL A 332 7.49 -19.25 -3.41
C VAL A 332 9.00 -19.23 -3.50
N ASP A 333 9.55 -18.46 -4.43
CA ASP A 333 10.99 -18.18 -4.39
C ASP A 333 11.37 -17.28 -3.19
N PRO A 334 12.65 -17.25 -2.80
CA PRO A 334 13.14 -16.46 -1.67
C PRO A 334 12.77 -14.98 -1.69
N TRP A 335 12.70 -14.35 -2.87
CA TRP A 335 12.51 -12.91 -2.98
C TRP A 335 11.04 -12.51 -3.03
N THR A 336 10.19 -13.36 -3.61
CA THR A 336 8.75 -13.27 -3.42
C THR A 336 8.38 -13.46 -1.95
N PHE A 337 8.99 -14.45 -1.30
CA PHE A 337 8.83 -14.65 0.14
C PHE A 337 9.27 -13.42 0.94
N TYR A 338 10.47 -12.89 0.66
CA TYR A 338 10.99 -11.66 1.26
C TYR A 338 10.03 -10.47 1.12
N TYR A 339 9.51 -10.24 -0.09
CA TYR A 339 8.57 -9.16 -0.36
C TYR A 339 7.25 -9.34 0.40
N ASN A 340 6.66 -10.53 0.37
CA ASN A 340 5.40 -10.82 1.06
C ASN A 340 5.53 -10.72 2.59
N ILE A 341 6.69 -11.11 3.15
CA ILE A 341 6.97 -10.93 4.58
C ILE A 341 7.03 -9.45 4.96
N GLN A 342 7.67 -8.62 4.15
CA GLN A 342 7.67 -7.17 4.38
C GLN A 342 6.26 -6.59 4.37
N ILE A 343 5.39 -7.00 3.43
CA ILE A 343 3.98 -6.56 3.41
C ILE A 343 3.29 -6.94 4.72
N HIS A 344 3.43 -8.19 5.16
CA HIS A 344 2.82 -8.63 6.40
C HIS A 344 3.29 -7.80 7.61
N ILE A 345 4.60 -7.55 7.70
CA ILE A 345 5.18 -6.69 8.74
C ILE A 345 4.58 -5.28 8.67
N GLN A 346 4.46 -4.71 7.47
CA GLN A 346 3.91 -3.37 7.25
C GLN A 346 2.42 -3.30 7.62
N ASP A 347 1.62 -4.26 7.19
CA ASP A 347 0.19 -4.41 7.54
C ASP A 347 0.00 -4.57 9.05
N TYR A 348 0.98 -5.13 9.76
CA TYR A 348 0.96 -5.20 11.20
C TYR A 348 1.27 -3.85 11.87
N ILE A 349 2.35 -3.18 11.48
CA ILE A 349 2.86 -2.00 12.20
C ILE A 349 2.14 -0.69 11.82
N LEU A 350 1.82 -0.50 10.54
CA LEU A 350 1.30 0.78 10.05
C LEU A 350 -0.07 1.17 10.64
N PRO A 351 -1.07 0.27 10.76
CA PRO A 351 -2.33 0.63 11.42
C PRO A 351 -2.18 0.93 12.91
N ARG A 352 -1.05 0.58 13.54
CA ARG A 352 -0.73 0.98 14.92
C ARG A 352 -0.03 2.34 14.98
N ILE A 353 0.70 2.72 13.95
CA ILE A 353 1.53 3.93 13.91
C ILE A 353 0.72 5.11 13.35
N LEU A 354 0.18 4.95 12.14
CA LEU A 354 -0.34 6.03 11.32
C LEU A 354 -1.51 6.80 11.94
N PRO A 355 -2.48 6.17 12.64
CA PRO A 355 -3.59 6.89 13.23
C PRO A 355 -3.18 7.90 14.30
N HIS A 356 -2.06 7.70 15.00
CA HIS A 356 -1.51 8.69 15.95
C HIS A 356 -1.13 10.01 15.28
N PHE A 357 -0.91 9.98 13.96
CA PHE A 357 -0.55 11.12 13.14
C PHE A 357 -1.67 11.53 12.18
N ASP A 358 -2.89 11.10 12.49
CA ASP A 358 -4.09 11.39 11.71
C ASP A 358 -4.06 10.88 10.26
N VAL A 359 -3.37 9.77 10.05
CA VAL A 359 -3.34 9.06 8.77
C VAL A 359 -4.08 7.74 8.93
N LEU A 360 -5.14 7.53 8.14
CA LEU A 360 -5.88 6.27 8.15
C LEU A 360 -5.09 5.19 7.43
N TYR A 361 -5.00 3.99 8.00
CA TYR A 361 -4.48 2.83 7.31
C TYR A 361 -5.59 2.00 6.70
N LEU A 362 -5.53 1.81 5.38
CA LEU A 362 -6.45 0.97 4.63
C LEU A 362 -5.73 -0.31 4.18
N PRO A 363 -5.97 -1.47 4.83
CA PRO A 363 -5.39 -2.73 4.40
C PRO A 363 -5.92 -3.10 3.01
N ILE A 364 -5.01 -3.46 2.10
CA ILE A 364 -5.33 -3.96 0.74
C ILE A 364 -5.02 -5.46 0.63
N SER A 365 -4.90 -6.16 1.75
CA SER A 365 -4.69 -7.61 1.74
C SER A 365 -5.83 -8.29 1.01
N VAL A 366 -5.51 -8.91 -0.13
CA VAL A 366 -6.42 -9.81 -0.83
C VAL A 366 -6.62 -11.00 0.10
N PRO A 367 -7.85 -11.41 0.43
CA PRO A 367 -8.03 -12.73 1.02
C PRO A 367 -7.41 -13.71 0.02
N PRO A 368 -6.59 -14.69 0.46
CA PRO A 368 -6.18 -15.75 -0.44
C PRO A 368 -7.47 -16.42 -0.92
N GLY A 369 -7.91 -16.09 -2.13
CA GLY A 369 -9.05 -16.78 -2.74
C GLY A 369 -8.71 -18.25 -2.77
N GLU A 370 -9.72 -19.11 -2.58
CA GLU A 370 -9.50 -20.52 -2.93
C GLU A 370 -9.00 -20.54 -4.37
N PRO A 371 -7.88 -21.22 -4.64
CA PRO A 371 -7.38 -21.27 -5.98
C PRO A 371 -8.43 -21.95 -6.84
N GLU A 372 -9.15 -21.17 -7.65
CA GLU A 372 -9.83 -21.74 -8.79
C GLU A 372 -8.79 -22.56 -9.55
N VAL A 373 -9.18 -23.78 -9.91
CA VAL A 373 -8.33 -24.71 -10.65
C VAL A 373 -8.22 -24.16 -12.07
N ILE A 374 -7.33 -23.18 -12.24
CA ILE A 374 -7.00 -22.67 -13.57
C ILE A 374 -6.14 -23.75 -14.22
N PRO A 375 -6.56 -24.35 -15.35
CA PRO A 375 -5.77 -25.33 -16.06
C PRO A 375 -4.39 -24.75 -16.43
N ALA A 376 -3.38 -25.61 -16.49
CA ALA A 376 -1.97 -25.27 -16.67
C ALA A 376 -1.77 -24.06 -17.60
N LEU A 377 -1.35 -22.94 -17.00
CA LEU A 377 -1.27 -21.63 -17.63
C LEU A 377 -0.30 -21.65 -18.83
N ASP A 378 -0.81 -21.19 -19.97
CA ASP A 378 -0.03 -20.76 -21.13
C ASP A 378 1.05 -19.74 -20.67
N PRO A 379 2.31 -19.79 -21.16
CA PRO A 379 3.31 -18.75 -20.91
C PRO A 379 2.84 -17.29 -21.21
N TYR A 380 1.79 -17.08 -22.01
CA TYR A 380 1.14 -15.78 -22.20
C TYR A 380 0.19 -15.34 -21.06
N ALA A 381 -0.14 -16.23 -20.12
CA ALA A 381 -1.10 -16.01 -19.05
C ALA A 381 -0.56 -15.22 -17.84
N ARG A 382 0.62 -14.59 -17.95
CA ARG A 382 1.07 -13.56 -16.98
C ARG A 382 0.06 -12.42 -16.83
N LYS A 383 -0.80 -12.19 -17.84
CA LYS A 383 -1.90 -11.21 -17.78
C LYS A 383 -3.03 -11.63 -16.83
N ASP A 384 -3.27 -12.92 -16.61
CA ASP A 384 -4.40 -13.41 -15.81
C ASP A 384 -4.16 -13.31 -14.30
N CYS A 385 -2.89 -13.26 -13.89
CA CYS A 385 -2.46 -13.09 -12.51
C CYS A 385 -2.97 -11.82 -11.80
N ALA A 386 -3.20 -10.74 -12.55
CA ALA A 386 -3.76 -9.50 -11.99
C ALA A 386 -5.30 -9.52 -11.91
N ARG A 387 -5.94 -10.40 -12.69
CA ARG A 387 -7.38 -10.35 -12.94
C ARG A 387 -8.21 -10.99 -11.82
N ASN A 388 -7.79 -12.09 -11.22
CA ASN A 388 -8.55 -12.70 -10.11
C ASN A 388 -8.40 -11.94 -8.78
N ALA A 389 -7.27 -11.25 -8.58
CA ALA A 389 -7.11 -10.36 -7.44
C ALA A 389 -8.05 -9.14 -7.54
N ARG A 390 -8.37 -8.72 -8.77
CA ARG A 390 -9.16 -7.53 -9.09
C ARG A 390 -10.53 -7.49 -8.40
N GLU A 391 -11.38 -8.49 -8.59
CA GLU A 391 -12.78 -8.44 -8.12
C GLU A 391 -12.86 -8.34 -6.58
N ASN A 392 -12.02 -9.11 -5.89
CA ASN A 392 -11.92 -9.08 -4.43
C ASN A 392 -11.34 -7.76 -3.92
N LEU A 393 -10.35 -7.21 -4.62
CA LEU A 393 -9.69 -5.95 -4.29
C LEU A 393 -10.61 -4.75 -4.50
N GLU A 394 -11.31 -4.70 -5.63
CA GLU A 394 -12.29 -3.66 -5.94
C GLU A 394 -13.35 -3.61 -4.83
N SER A 395 -13.99 -4.75 -4.54
CA SER A 395 -15.04 -4.82 -3.51
C SER A 395 -14.54 -4.40 -2.12
N ALA A 396 -13.36 -4.88 -1.70
CA ALA A 396 -12.82 -4.57 -0.37
C ALA A 396 -12.36 -3.10 -0.26
N PHE A 397 -11.64 -2.59 -1.26
CA PHE A 397 -11.12 -1.23 -1.27
C PHE A 397 -12.25 -0.21 -1.39
N PHE A 398 -13.13 -0.34 -2.40
CA PHE A 398 -14.20 0.62 -2.63
C PHE A 398 -15.15 0.69 -1.46
N SER A 399 -15.49 -0.46 -0.87
CA SER A 399 -16.41 -0.45 0.25
C SER A 399 -15.80 0.19 1.50
N SER A 400 -14.51 -0.04 1.77
CA SER A 400 -13.82 0.61 2.90
C SER A 400 -13.66 2.11 2.66
N LEU A 401 -13.27 2.50 1.44
CA LEU A 401 -13.14 3.91 1.07
C LEU A 401 -14.48 4.64 1.12
N PHE A 402 -15.55 3.99 0.66
CA PHE A 402 -16.90 4.52 0.75
C PHE A 402 -17.30 4.83 2.19
N GLU A 403 -17.03 3.92 3.13
CA GLU A 403 -17.32 4.14 4.55
C GLU A 403 -16.53 5.32 5.14
N ILE A 404 -15.25 5.45 4.78
CA ILE A 404 -14.42 6.61 5.16
C ILE A 404 -15.06 7.90 4.64
N LEU A 405 -15.39 7.95 3.34
CA LEU A 405 -15.95 9.14 2.69
C LEU A 405 -17.36 9.50 3.20
N ASN A 406 -18.16 8.49 3.57
CA ASN A 406 -19.49 8.70 4.10
C ASN A 406 -19.44 9.29 5.52
N THR A 407 -18.53 8.79 6.36
CA THR A 407 -18.32 9.30 7.72
C THR A 407 -17.78 10.73 7.73
N GLU A 408 -17.01 11.11 6.69
CA GLU A 408 -16.54 12.48 6.52
C GLU A 408 -17.66 13.51 6.34
N ARG A 409 -18.83 13.12 5.81
CA ARG A 409 -19.93 14.04 5.47
C ARG A 409 -20.74 14.52 6.69
N LEU A 410 -20.56 13.89 7.84
CA LEU A 410 -21.32 14.17 9.08
C LEU A 410 -20.67 15.25 9.98
N SER A 411 -19.72 16.00 9.46
CA SER A 411 -19.05 17.14 10.11
C SER A 411 -18.91 18.28 9.13
#